data_AF-E3C566-F1
#
_entry.id   AF-E3C566-F1
#
_cell.length_a   1.000
_cell.length_b   1.000
_cell.length_c   1.000
_cell.angle_alpha   90.00
_cell.angle_beta   90.00
_cell.angle_gamma   90.00
#
_symmetry.space_group_name_H-M   'P 1'
#
loop_
_entity.id
_entity.type
_entity.pdbx_description
1 polymer ?
#
loop_
_entity_poly.entity_id
_entity_poly.type
_entity_poly.pdbx_seq_one_letter_code
_entity_poly.pdbx_strand_id
1 'polypeptide(L)'
;MRQDELPQWMADSHPETVRQRIKATSGVYKIPEALLTSKEIRHPPAAILYGILLGMSSQYERLFAGNEKLMELLGVRSTNSITKYLKELAAGGFVSLSYRSTGRRTERQIKLICIPRVGSYLSIPAETIKDKKLTALQQLIIGCIYSMLWKYKTLMVSTDAGEIGQTLGQPTKTIRNNISILIREGYLKRASPQQLTINLNNYELEEVVKFEEV
;
A
#
# COMPACT_ATOMS: atom_id res chain seq x y z
N MET A 1 -3.15 22.95 -45.82
CA MET A 1 -3.47 23.25 -44.41
C MET A 1 -3.17 21.98 -43.62
N ARG A 2 -2.08 21.97 -42.85
CA ARG A 2 -1.58 20.76 -42.19
C ARG A 2 -2.21 20.65 -40.80
N GLN A 3 -2.66 19.44 -40.48
CA GLN A 3 -3.16 19.03 -39.17
C GLN A 3 -2.05 19.19 -38.13
N ASP A 4 -2.38 19.82 -37.01
CA ASP A 4 -1.49 19.97 -35.86
C ASP A 4 -1.09 18.58 -35.34
N GLU A 5 0.16 18.22 -35.57
CA GLU A 5 0.78 16.99 -35.09
C GLU A 5 0.88 17.04 -33.56
N LEU A 6 0.14 16.14 -32.90
CA LEU A 6 0.33 15.85 -31.48
C LEU A 6 1.81 15.46 -31.23
N PRO A 7 2.44 15.89 -30.13
CA PRO A 7 3.83 15.53 -29.83
C PRO A 7 4.03 14.01 -29.84
N GLN A 8 5.11 13.54 -30.46
CA GLN A 8 5.39 12.12 -30.73
C GLN A 8 5.32 11.22 -29.47
N TRP A 9 5.57 11.76 -28.27
CA TRP A 9 5.44 11.03 -27.01
C TRP A 9 3.99 10.73 -26.58
N MET A 10 2.99 11.41 -27.16
CA MET A 10 1.57 11.08 -26.99
C MET A 10 1.10 9.98 -27.96
N ALA A 11 1.78 9.79 -29.09
CA ALA A 11 1.43 8.76 -30.08
C ALA A 11 1.79 7.34 -29.61
N ASP A 12 2.74 7.21 -28.69
CA ASP A 12 3.16 5.92 -28.12
C ASP A 12 2.25 5.40 -26.99
N SER A 13 1.17 6.12 -26.68
CA SER A 13 0.24 5.79 -25.59
C SER A 13 -0.99 5.04 -26.12
N HIS A 14 -0.80 3.87 -26.74
CA HIS A 14 -1.92 2.98 -27.04
C HIS A 14 -2.56 2.48 -25.73
N PRO A 15 -3.89 2.64 -25.53
CA PRO A 15 -4.57 2.23 -24.30
C PRO A 15 -4.51 0.72 -24.04
N GLU A 16 -4.22 -0.09 -25.06
CA GLU A 16 -4.04 -1.54 -24.94
C GLU A 16 -2.61 -1.93 -24.51
N THR A 17 -1.59 -1.13 -24.85
CA THR A 17 -0.20 -1.36 -24.42
C THR A 17 0.02 -0.93 -22.96
N VAL A 18 -0.74 0.04 -22.46
CA VAL A 18 -0.80 0.42 -21.04
C VAL A 18 -1.50 -0.65 -20.19
N ARG A 19 -2.44 -1.41 -20.77
CA ARG A 19 -3.10 -2.54 -20.09
C ARG A 19 -2.20 -3.77 -19.97
N GLN A 20 -1.18 -3.92 -20.82
CA GLN A 20 -0.31 -5.11 -20.85
C GLN A 20 1.10 -4.92 -20.25
N ARG A 21 1.43 -3.73 -19.72
CA ARG A 21 2.69 -3.49 -18.97
C ARG A 21 2.48 -3.16 -17.49
N ILE A 22 1.38 -3.64 -16.92
CA ILE A 22 1.29 -3.96 -15.48
C ILE A 22 1.47 -5.47 -15.34
N LYS A 23 2.58 -6.01 -15.87
CA LYS A 23 3.09 -7.27 -15.35
C LYS A 23 3.79 -6.91 -14.04
N ALA A 24 3.14 -7.30 -12.95
CA ALA A 24 3.59 -7.07 -11.59
C ALA A 24 5.10 -7.28 -11.47
N THR A 25 5.85 -6.18 -11.34
CA THR A 25 7.14 -6.25 -10.66
C THR A 25 6.81 -6.51 -9.18
N SER A 26 6.60 -7.80 -8.87
CA SER A 26 6.29 -8.41 -7.57
C SER A 26 5.15 -7.73 -6.79
N GLY A 27 3.97 -8.36 -6.73
CA GLY A 27 2.70 -7.84 -6.17
C GLY A 27 2.71 -7.43 -4.70
N VAL A 28 3.53 -6.45 -4.32
CA VAL A 28 3.72 -5.98 -2.95
C VAL A 28 3.82 -4.45 -2.97
N TYR A 29 3.05 -3.80 -2.12
CA TYR A 29 3.16 -2.37 -1.85
C TYR A 29 4.09 -2.14 -0.67
N LYS A 30 4.95 -1.14 -0.79
CA LYS A 30 5.89 -0.74 0.25
C LYS A 30 5.39 0.50 0.98
N ILE A 31 5.33 0.45 2.31
CA ILE A 31 5.01 1.59 3.16
C ILE A 31 6.21 1.88 4.07
N PRO A 32 6.77 3.10 4.06
CA PRO A 32 7.82 3.48 5.00
C PRO A 32 7.37 3.33 6.45
N GLU A 33 8.15 2.69 7.31
CA GLU A 33 7.79 2.53 8.73
C GLU A 33 7.67 3.88 9.46
N ALA A 34 8.44 4.90 9.06
CA ALA A 34 8.33 6.26 9.60
C ALA A 34 6.92 6.87 9.42
N LEU A 35 6.17 6.40 8.43
CA LEU A 35 4.79 6.82 8.21
C LEU A 35 3.84 6.18 9.24
N LEU A 36 4.10 4.92 9.61
CA LEU A 36 3.26 4.14 10.52
C LEU A 36 3.33 4.62 11.98
N THR A 37 4.44 5.25 12.36
CA THR A 37 4.67 5.79 13.71
C THR A 37 4.44 7.31 13.80
N SER A 38 4.13 7.96 12.68
CA SER A 38 3.89 9.41 12.64
C SER A 38 2.58 9.78 13.34
N LYS A 39 2.64 10.75 14.26
CA LYS A 39 1.46 11.29 14.97
C LYS A 39 0.47 12.00 14.05
N GLU A 40 0.93 12.44 12.88
CA GLU A 40 0.07 13.09 11.87
C GLU A 40 -0.76 12.08 11.06
N ILE A 41 -0.32 10.82 11.02
CA ILE A 41 -1.03 9.75 10.32
C ILE A 41 -1.95 9.05 11.31
N ARG A 42 -3.22 9.46 11.31
CA ARG A 42 -4.21 8.96 12.27
C ARG A 42 -4.98 7.77 11.74
N HIS A 43 -5.10 7.65 10.42
CA HIS A 43 -5.93 6.65 9.77
C HIS A 43 -5.07 5.62 9.02
N PRO A 44 -5.19 4.32 9.34
CA PRO A 44 -4.51 3.24 8.59
C PRO A 44 -4.67 3.34 7.06
N PRO A 45 -5.84 3.70 6.49
CA PRO A 45 -5.97 3.92 5.06
C PRO A 45 -5.02 4.98 4.46
N ALA A 46 -4.59 5.98 5.22
CA ALA A 46 -3.64 6.98 4.72
C ALA A 46 -2.26 6.37 4.47
N ALA A 47 -1.82 5.43 5.32
CA ALA A 47 -0.59 4.69 5.11
C ALA A 47 -0.64 3.81 3.86
N ILE A 48 -1.76 3.10 3.68
CA ILE A 48 -1.98 2.27 2.49
C ILE A 48 -2.04 3.13 1.23
N LEU A 49 -2.72 4.28 1.29
CA LEU A 49 -2.76 5.24 0.19
C LEU A 49 -1.34 5.70 -0.19
N TYR A 50 -0.48 5.98 0.78
CA TYR A 50 0.91 6.31 0.49
C TYR A 50 1.63 5.15 -0.21
N GLY A 51 1.46 3.91 0.25
CA GLY A 51 2.05 2.73 -0.41
C GLY A 51 1.60 2.59 -1.87
N ILE A 52 0.31 2.83 -2.14
CA ILE A 52 -0.26 2.86 -3.50
C ILE A 52 0.40 3.96 -4.33
N LEU A 53 0.47 5.19 -3.80
CA LEU A 53 1.12 6.31 -4.47
C LEU A 53 2.60 6.01 -4.72
N LEU A 54 3.32 5.41 -3.79
CA LEU A 54 4.72 5.01 -3.98
C LEU A 54 4.86 4.01 -5.14
N GLY A 55 4.01 2.97 -5.16
CA GLY A 55 3.94 2.01 -6.25
C GLY A 55 3.69 2.68 -7.61
N MET A 56 2.74 3.61 -7.67
CA MET A 56 2.46 4.38 -8.90
C MET A 56 3.63 5.31 -9.28
N SER A 57 4.30 5.93 -8.31
CA SER A 57 5.36 6.95 -8.55
C SER A 57 6.64 6.36 -9.11
N SER A 58 6.87 5.06 -8.89
CA SER A 58 8.00 4.34 -9.49
C SER A 58 8.00 4.41 -11.03
N GLN A 59 6.85 4.74 -11.62
CA GLN A 59 6.64 4.90 -13.05
C GLN A 59 6.66 6.36 -13.52
N TYR A 60 6.43 7.33 -12.61
CA TYR A 60 6.27 8.75 -12.94
C TYR A 60 6.76 9.65 -11.78
N GLU A 61 7.69 10.58 -12.06
CA GLU A 61 8.21 11.54 -11.06
C GLU A 61 7.12 12.44 -10.43
N ARG A 62 5.95 12.53 -11.08
CA ARG A 62 4.77 13.28 -10.65
C ARG A 62 3.52 12.43 -10.91
N LEU A 63 2.66 12.30 -9.90
CA LEU A 63 1.44 11.52 -10.03
C LEU A 63 0.22 12.41 -10.23
N PHE A 64 -0.47 12.16 -11.34
CA PHE A 64 -1.79 12.69 -11.65
C PHE A 64 -2.83 11.58 -11.44
N ALA A 65 -3.01 11.16 -10.18
CA ALA A 65 -4.03 10.19 -9.85
C ALA A 65 -5.34 10.92 -9.50
N GLY A 66 -6.35 10.76 -10.37
CA GLY A 66 -7.72 11.21 -10.09
C GLY A 66 -8.30 10.51 -8.85
N ASN A 67 -9.21 11.19 -8.15
CA ASN A 67 -9.83 10.64 -6.93
C ASN A 67 -10.48 9.27 -7.18
N GLU A 68 -11.13 9.09 -8.33
CA GLU A 68 -11.79 7.82 -8.70
C GLU A 68 -10.81 6.64 -8.71
N LYS A 69 -9.63 6.82 -9.31
CA LYS A 69 -8.64 5.75 -9.36
C LYS A 69 -8.07 5.44 -7.97
N LEU A 70 -7.81 6.47 -7.16
CA LEU A 70 -7.35 6.27 -5.78
C LEU A 70 -8.42 5.62 -4.91
N MET A 71 -9.69 5.95 -5.12
CA MET A 71 -10.83 5.32 -4.46
C MET A 71 -10.94 3.85 -4.81
N GLU A 72 -10.81 3.51 -6.10
CA GLU A 72 -10.81 2.13 -6.59
C GLU A 72 -9.68 1.32 -5.96
N LEU A 73 -8.44 1.84 -5.99
CA LEU A 73 -7.26 1.14 -5.49
C LEU A 73 -7.25 1.00 -3.96
N LEU A 74 -7.72 2.01 -3.23
CA LEU A 74 -7.81 1.97 -1.77
C LEU A 74 -9.07 1.25 -1.27
N GLY A 75 -10.04 0.98 -2.15
CA GLY A 75 -11.31 0.36 -1.78
C GLY A 75 -12.27 1.26 -1.01
N VAL A 76 -12.17 2.59 -1.15
CA VAL A 76 -13.01 3.57 -0.45
C VAL A 76 -14.08 4.18 -1.36
N ARG A 77 -15.26 4.46 -0.82
CA ARG A 77 -16.40 4.98 -1.59
C ARG A 77 -16.54 6.50 -1.59
N SER A 78 -15.64 7.23 -0.90
CA SER A 78 -15.77 8.68 -0.74
C SER A 78 -14.51 9.44 -1.17
N THR A 79 -14.72 10.44 -2.03
CA THR A 79 -13.71 11.44 -2.41
C THR A 79 -13.24 12.26 -1.20
N ASN A 80 -14.11 12.47 -0.21
CA ASN A 80 -13.76 13.14 1.04
C ASN A 80 -12.76 12.32 1.85
N SER A 81 -12.86 10.98 1.83
CA SER A 81 -11.87 10.10 2.47
C SER A 81 -10.50 10.25 1.82
N ILE A 82 -10.41 10.21 0.49
CA ILE A 82 -9.15 10.42 -0.23
C ILE A 82 -8.57 11.80 0.10
N THR A 83 -9.39 12.84 0.06
CA THR A 83 -8.96 14.21 0.37
C THR A 83 -8.45 14.32 1.82
N LYS A 84 -9.13 13.68 2.77
CA LYS A 84 -8.72 13.61 4.17
C LYS A 84 -7.37 12.92 4.31
N TYR A 85 -7.19 11.74 3.72
CA TYR A 85 -5.95 10.97 3.82
C TYR A 85 -4.78 11.69 3.14
N LEU A 86 -4.99 12.33 2.00
CA LEU A 86 -3.97 13.16 1.36
C LEU A 86 -3.59 14.36 2.21
N LYS A 87 -4.54 14.98 2.93
CA LYS A 87 -4.25 16.06 3.88
C LYS A 87 -3.42 15.57 5.06
N GLU A 88 -3.70 14.38 5.60
CA GLU A 88 -2.87 13.76 6.65
C GLU A 88 -1.44 13.50 6.16
N LEU A 89 -1.31 12.93 4.96
CA LEU A 89 0.01 12.70 4.35
C LEU A 89 0.77 14.00 4.09
N ALA A 90 0.07 15.07 3.70
CA ALA A 90 0.67 16.39 3.49
C ALA A 90 1.10 17.05 4.80
N ALA A 91 0.25 16.97 5.84
CA ALA A 91 0.57 17.46 7.18
C ALA A 91 1.79 16.75 7.78
N GLY A 92 1.91 15.44 7.55
CA GLY A 92 3.08 14.65 7.95
C GLY A 92 4.32 14.84 7.07
N GLY A 93 4.28 15.69 6.05
CA GLY A 93 5.42 15.94 5.16
C GLY A 93 5.77 14.79 4.21
N PHE A 94 4.86 13.82 4.01
CA PHE A 94 5.09 12.68 3.13
C PHE A 94 4.78 13.01 1.67
N VAL A 95 3.83 13.91 1.43
CA VAL A 95 3.44 14.36 0.09
C VAL A 95 3.33 15.88 0.01
N SER A 96 3.55 16.43 -1.17
CA SER A 96 3.19 17.79 -1.53
C SER A 96 1.99 17.74 -2.47
N LEU A 97 1.00 18.59 -2.21
CA LEU A 97 -0.19 18.73 -3.04
C LEU A 97 -0.11 20.08 -3.74
N SER A 98 -0.12 20.08 -5.08
CA SER A 98 -0.31 21.29 -5.87
C SER A 98 -1.57 21.16 -6.72
N TYR A 99 -2.20 22.30 -7.01
CA TYR A 99 -3.42 22.36 -7.79
C TYR A 99 -3.16 23.24 -9.01
N ARG A 100 -3.42 22.72 -10.20
CA ARG A 100 -3.32 23.48 -11.45
C ARG A 100 -4.71 23.63 -12.03
N SER A 101 -5.18 24.87 -12.15
CA SER A 101 -6.41 25.15 -12.86
C SER A 101 -6.14 25.25 -14.36
N THR A 102 -6.73 24.35 -15.14
CA THR A 102 -6.77 24.37 -16.60
C THR A 102 -8.17 24.79 -17.04
N GLY A 103 -8.49 26.07 -16.85
CA GLY A 103 -9.79 26.65 -17.22
C GLY A 103 -10.98 26.01 -16.49
N ARG A 104 -11.57 24.95 -17.07
CA ARG A 104 -12.77 24.26 -16.55
C ARG A 104 -12.46 23.14 -15.54
N ARG A 105 -11.19 22.76 -15.35
CA ARG A 105 -10.80 21.68 -14.43
C ARG A 105 -9.67 22.10 -13.52
N THR A 106 -9.72 21.64 -12.28
CA THR A 106 -8.61 21.74 -11.33
C THR A 106 -7.95 20.38 -11.24
N GLU A 107 -6.74 20.27 -11.75
CA GLU A 107 -5.93 19.06 -11.66
C GLU A 107 -5.11 19.11 -10.38
N ARG A 108 -5.23 18.06 -9.56
CA ARG A 108 -4.39 17.88 -8.38
C ARG A 108 -3.16 17.08 -8.78
N GLN A 109 -1.99 17.67 -8.58
CA GLN A 109 -0.71 17.01 -8.72
C GLN A 109 -0.22 16.59 -7.34
N ILE A 110 0.22 15.34 -7.22
CA ILE A 110 0.75 14.76 -5.99
C ILE A 110 2.24 14.47 -6.22
N LYS A 111 3.10 15.07 -5.39
CA LYS A 111 4.53 14.79 -5.36
C LYS A 111 4.87 14.08 -4.05
N LEU A 112 5.54 12.92 -4.13
CA LEU A 112 6.08 12.27 -2.95
C LEU A 112 7.32 13.04 -2.47
N ILE A 113 7.36 13.38 -1.19
CA ILE A 113 8.47 14.15 -0.59
C ILE A 113 9.43 13.19 0.09
N CYS A 114 8.91 12.29 0.92
CA CYS A 114 9.71 11.48 1.81
C CYS A 114 9.82 10.06 1.27
N ILE A 115 10.82 9.79 0.43
CA ILE A 115 11.29 8.42 0.17
C ILE A 115 12.49 8.23 1.10
N PRO A 116 12.36 7.60 2.28
CA PRO A 116 13.55 7.31 3.06
C PRO A 116 14.47 6.41 2.24
N ARG A 117 15.59 6.95 1.75
CA ARG A 117 16.61 6.20 1.00
C ARG A 117 17.25 5.11 1.86
N VAL A 118 17.14 5.24 3.18
CA VAL A 118 17.62 4.31 4.19
C VAL A 118 16.50 4.19 5.23
N GLY A 119 15.78 3.07 5.21
CA GLY A 119 14.66 2.86 6.11
C GLY A 119 13.99 1.51 5.84
N SER A 120 13.45 0.91 6.90
CA SER A 120 12.63 -0.29 6.82
C SER A 120 11.27 0.04 6.20
N TYR A 121 10.84 -0.83 5.30
CA TYR A 121 9.53 -0.76 4.66
C TYR A 121 8.68 -1.92 5.14
N LEU A 122 7.44 -1.60 5.48
CA LEU A 122 6.37 -2.59 5.57
C LEU A 122 5.99 -3.01 4.14
N SER A 123 6.08 -4.31 3.88
CA SER A 123 5.67 -4.95 2.64
C SER A 123 4.27 -5.55 2.80
N ILE A 124 3.32 -5.10 1.98
CA ILE A 124 1.93 -5.58 1.98
C ILE A 124 1.63 -6.23 0.63
N PRO A 125 1.20 -7.50 0.59
CA PRO A 125 0.75 -8.11 -0.66
C PRO A 125 -0.39 -7.32 -1.31
N ALA A 126 -0.35 -7.19 -2.64
CA ALA A 126 -1.31 -6.40 -3.40
C ALA A 126 -2.73 -6.99 -3.30
N GLU A 127 -2.82 -8.30 -3.21
CA GLU A 127 -4.04 -9.08 -3.02
C GLU A 127 -4.70 -8.73 -1.68
N THR A 128 -3.90 -8.54 -0.63
CA THR A 128 -4.38 -8.08 0.68
C THR A 128 -5.03 -6.68 0.59
N ILE A 129 -4.46 -5.77 -0.20
CA ILE A 129 -5.04 -4.42 -0.39
C ILE A 129 -6.32 -4.47 -1.24
N LYS A 130 -6.36 -5.35 -2.25
CA LYS A 130 -7.52 -5.54 -3.13
C LYS A 130 -8.68 -6.24 -2.41
N ASP A 131 -8.42 -6.96 -1.31
CA ASP A 131 -9.44 -7.66 -0.56
C ASP A 131 -10.34 -6.69 0.22
N LYS A 132 -11.56 -6.52 -0.29
CA LYS A 132 -12.59 -5.64 0.28
C LYS A 132 -13.19 -6.15 1.60
N LYS A 133 -12.92 -7.39 2.00
CA LYS A 133 -13.34 -7.95 3.30
C LYS A 133 -12.41 -7.49 4.42
N LEU A 134 -11.18 -7.09 4.10
CA LEU A 134 -10.21 -6.63 5.07
C LEU A 134 -10.32 -5.12 5.29
N THR A 135 -10.28 -4.73 6.56
CA THR A 135 -10.08 -3.33 6.92
C THR A 135 -8.62 -2.93 6.70
N ALA A 136 -8.35 -1.64 6.50
CA ALA A 136 -6.97 -1.16 6.33
C ALA A 136 -6.04 -1.57 7.47
N LEU A 137 -6.51 -1.58 8.72
CA LEU A 137 -5.68 -2.05 9.84
C LEU A 137 -5.34 -3.54 9.72
N GLN A 138 -6.29 -4.38 9.32
CA GLN A 138 -6.05 -5.80 9.08
C GLN A 138 -5.05 -6.03 7.95
N GLN A 139 -5.13 -5.22 6.88
CA GLN A 139 -4.17 -5.24 5.78
C GLN A 139 -2.75 -4.90 6.26
N LEU A 140 -2.60 -3.88 7.12
CA LEU A 140 -1.33 -3.52 7.74
C LEU A 140 -0.78 -4.64 8.65
N ILE A 141 -1.65 -5.30 9.44
CA ILE A 141 -1.25 -6.44 10.30
C ILE A 141 -0.71 -7.59 9.46
N ILE A 142 -1.40 -7.96 8.38
CA ILE A 142 -0.92 -8.97 7.44
C ILE A 142 0.41 -8.55 6.83
N GLY A 143 0.56 -7.30 6.42
CA GLY A 143 1.83 -6.76 5.93
C GLY A 143 2.98 -6.85 6.94
N CYS A 144 2.69 -6.65 8.22
CA CYS A 144 3.69 -6.75 9.29
C CYS A 144 4.19 -8.19 9.41
N ILE A 145 3.27 -9.15 9.48
CA ILE A 145 3.60 -10.57 9.51
C ILE A 145 4.34 -10.99 8.24
N TYR A 146 3.89 -10.53 7.07
CA TYR A 146 4.51 -10.81 5.77
C TYR A 146 5.96 -10.31 5.73
N SER A 147 6.19 -9.09 6.17
CA SER A 147 7.53 -8.49 6.22
C SER A 147 8.46 -9.25 7.16
N MET A 148 7.95 -9.73 8.30
CA MET A 148 8.73 -10.55 9.23
C MET A 148 9.08 -11.93 8.63
N LEU A 149 8.12 -12.60 7.98
CA LEU A 149 8.36 -13.86 7.28
C LEU A 149 9.48 -13.70 6.24
N TRP A 150 9.44 -12.59 5.49
CA TRP A 150 10.44 -12.27 4.47
C TRP A 150 11.81 -11.94 5.05
N LYS A 151 11.85 -11.11 6.09
CA LYS A 151 13.09 -10.73 6.79
C LYS A 151 13.81 -11.94 7.37
N TYR A 152 13.06 -12.89 7.95
CA TYR A 152 13.62 -14.07 8.60
C TYR A 152 13.69 -15.29 7.69
N LYS A 153 13.30 -15.18 6.41
CA LYS A 153 13.29 -16.28 5.43
C LYS A 153 12.63 -17.56 5.98
N THR A 154 11.45 -17.40 6.57
CA THR A 154 10.72 -18.47 7.28
C THR A 154 9.26 -18.52 6.86
N LEU A 155 8.63 -19.69 7.02
CA LEU A 155 7.20 -19.90 6.80
C LEU A 155 6.34 -19.57 8.05
N MET A 156 6.99 -19.28 9.18
CA MET A 156 6.31 -18.96 10.44
C MET A 156 7.14 -17.97 11.24
N VAL A 157 6.47 -16.98 11.83
CA VAL A 157 7.11 -16.01 12.73
C VAL A 157 6.53 -16.10 14.13
N SER A 158 7.40 -15.96 15.13
CA SER A 158 7.00 -15.70 16.50
C SER A 158 6.91 -14.20 16.68
N THR A 159 5.71 -13.69 16.95
CA THR A 159 5.46 -12.28 17.21
C THR A 159 4.21 -12.13 18.08
N ASP A 160 4.19 -11.12 18.93
CA ASP A 160 3.02 -10.80 19.74
C ASP A 160 2.28 -9.54 19.26
N ALA A 161 1.08 -9.34 19.81
CA ALA A 161 0.25 -8.19 19.47
C ALA A 161 0.87 -6.85 19.91
N GLY A 162 1.83 -6.86 20.85
CA GLY A 162 2.56 -5.70 21.31
C GLY A 162 3.59 -5.24 20.29
N GLU A 163 4.40 -6.15 19.75
CA GLU A 163 5.38 -5.85 18.70
C GLU A 163 4.72 -5.30 17.42
N ILE A 164 3.63 -5.95 16.97
CA ILE A 164 2.84 -5.48 15.83
C ILE A 164 2.22 -4.10 16.16
N GLY A 165 1.72 -3.92 17.39
CA GLY A 165 1.17 -2.64 17.85
C GLY A 165 2.19 -1.51 17.84
N GLN A 166 3.42 -1.77 18.29
CA GLN A 166 4.51 -0.80 18.27
C GLN A 166 4.90 -0.42 16.84
N THR A 167 4.98 -1.40 15.93
CA THR A 167 5.29 -1.17 14.51
C THR A 167 4.22 -0.33 13.82
N LEU A 168 2.94 -0.57 14.13
CA LEU A 168 1.81 0.10 13.50
C LEU A 168 1.32 1.36 14.25
N GLY A 169 1.95 1.71 15.37
CA GLY A 169 1.49 2.81 16.24
C GLY A 169 0.09 2.59 16.81
N GLN A 170 -0.31 1.33 17.06
CA GLN A 170 -1.65 0.96 17.50
C GLN A 170 -1.66 0.34 18.89
N PRO A 171 -2.75 0.50 19.68
CA PRO A 171 -2.89 -0.17 20.96
C PRO A 171 -2.89 -1.70 20.83
N THR A 172 -2.16 -2.38 21.71
CA THR A 172 -2.05 -3.86 21.76
C THR A 172 -3.42 -4.55 21.77
N LYS A 173 -4.41 -4.00 22.48
CA LYS A 173 -5.78 -4.53 22.53
C LYS A 173 -6.45 -4.52 21.15
N THR A 174 -6.28 -3.44 20.40
CA THR A 174 -6.82 -3.30 19.04
C THR A 174 -6.19 -4.31 18.09
N ILE A 175 -4.87 -4.48 18.18
CA ILE A 175 -4.14 -5.48 17.38
C ILE A 175 -4.61 -6.89 17.71
N ARG A 176 -4.70 -7.24 18.99
CA ARG A 176 -5.16 -8.57 19.44
C ARG A 176 -6.55 -8.90 18.90
N ASN A 177 -7.48 -7.95 18.97
CA ASN A 177 -8.83 -8.15 18.43
C ASN A 177 -8.83 -8.41 16.93
N ASN A 178 -8.02 -7.65 16.17
CA ASN A 178 -7.93 -7.84 14.72
C ASN A 178 -7.22 -9.14 14.33
N ILE A 179 -6.19 -9.57 15.07
CA ILE A 179 -5.56 -10.88 14.88
C ILE A 179 -6.58 -12.01 15.10
N SER A 180 -7.41 -11.94 16.15
CA SER A 180 -8.45 -12.95 16.38
C SER A 180 -9.46 -13.02 15.23
N ILE A 181 -9.85 -11.88 14.66
CA ILE A 181 -10.71 -11.84 13.46
C ILE A 181 -10.00 -12.49 12.29
N LEU A 182 -8.76 -12.08 11.99
CA LEU A 182 -7.97 -12.61 10.87
C LEU A 182 -7.75 -14.13 10.95
N ILE A 183 -7.60 -14.69 12.15
CA ILE A 183 -7.53 -16.14 12.37
C ILE A 183 -8.88 -16.80 12.07
N ARG A 184 -9.98 -16.24 12.61
CA ARG A 184 -11.33 -16.78 12.41
C ARG A 184 -11.76 -16.77 10.94
N GLU A 185 -11.41 -15.71 10.21
CA GLU A 185 -11.71 -15.57 8.79
C GLU A 185 -10.68 -16.32 7.90
N GLY A 186 -9.71 -17.01 8.49
CA GLY A 186 -8.78 -17.90 7.78
C GLY A 186 -7.61 -17.23 7.07
N TYR A 187 -7.35 -15.94 7.29
CA TYR A 187 -6.19 -15.23 6.72
C TYR A 187 -4.89 -15.52 7.47
N LEU A 188 -4.97 -15.84 8.77
CA LEU A 188 -3.83 -16.20 9.60
C LEU A 188 -4.03 -17.59 10.20
N LYS A 189 -2.94 -18.34 10.35
CA LYS A 189 -2.91 -19.57 11.14
C LYS A 189 -2.08 -19.34 12.40
N ARG A 190 -2.54 -19.90 13.51
CA ARG A 190 -1.85 -19.83 14.80
C ARG A 190 -1.32 -21.21 15.17
N ALA A 191 0.00 -21.34 15.27
CA ALA A 191 0.65 -22.56 15.73
C ALA A 191 0.78 -22.60 17.26
N SER A 192 0.98 -21.44 17.88
CA SER A 192 1.05 -21.24 19.33
C SER A 192 0.58 -19.83 19.70
N PRO A 193 0.39 -19.46 20.99
CA PRO A 193 -0.09 -18.13 21.38
C PRO A 193 0.68 -16.95 20.76
N GLN A 194 1.97 -17.15 20.45
CA GLN A 194 2.87 -16.14 19.88
C GLN A 194 3.31 -16.47 18.45
N GLN A 195 3.00 -17.65 17.90
CA GLN A 195 3.43 -18.01 16.55
C GLN A 195 2.29 -17.86 15.55
N LEU A 196 2.50 -16.99 14.55
CA LEU A 196 1.56 -16.67 13.50
C LEU A 196 2.20 -16.92 12.12
N THR A 197 1.37 -17.36 11.18
CA THR A 197 1.71 -17.44 9.76
C THR A 197 0.55 -16.95 8.90
N ILE A 198 0.85 -16.51 7.68
CA ILE A 198 -0.15 -16.09 6.70
C ILE A 198 -0.64 -17.33 5.96
N ASN A 199 -1.96 -17.43 5.81
CA ASN A 199 -2.52 -18.47 4.96
C ASN A 199 -2.30 -18.13 3.48
N LEU A 200 -1.24 -18.70 2.91
CA LEU A 200 -0.87 -18.48 1.50
C LEU A 200 -1.95 -18.99 0.55
N ASN A 201 -2.84 -19.91 0.94
CA ASN A 201 -3.94 -20.34 0.07
C ASN A 201 -4.91 -19.19 -0.30
N ASN A 202 -4.92 -18.10 0.47
CA ASN A 202 -5.75 -16.93 0.20
C ASN A 202 -5.06 -15.92 -0.73
N TYR A 203 -3.80 -16.15 -1.09
CA TYR A 203 -2.98 -15.25 -1.88
C TYR A 203 -2.28 -16.08 -2.95
N GLU A 204 -2.60 -15.89 -4.23
CA GLU A 204 -1.87 -16.49 -5.34
C GLU A 204 -0.41 -15.98 -5.35
N LEU A 205 0.40 -16.46 -4.41
CA LEU A 205 1.83 -16.22 -4.30
C LEU A 205 2.53 -17.32 -5.11
N GLU A 206 2.14 -17.49 -6.37
CA GLU A 206 2.62 -18.60 -7.21
C GLU A 206 4.11 -18.53 -7.56
N GLU A 207 4.84 -17.45 -7.25
CA GLU A 207 6.24 -17.32 -7.67
C GLU A 207 7.29 -17.13 -6.55
N VAL A 208 6.92 -17.04 -5.27
CA VAL A 208 7.84 -16.41 -4.30
C VAL A 208 8.53 -17.37 -3.32
N VAL A 209 8.10 -18.63 -3.17
CA VAL A 209 8.79 -19.60 -2.29
C VAL A 209 9.60 -20.62 -3.10
N LYS A 210 10.54 -20.14 -3.90
CA LYS A 210 11.74 -20.92 -4.22
C LYS A 210 12.84 -20.40 -3.30
N PHE A 211 13.06 -21.09 -2.18
CA PHE A 211 14.33 -20.93 -1.49
C PHE A 211 15.38 -21.49 -2.44
N GLU A 212 16.19 -20.63 -3.06
CA GLU A 212 17.44 -21.10 -3.65
C GLU A 212 18.21 -21.78 -2.52
N GLU A 213 18.39 -23.10 -2.64
CA GLU A 213 19.26 -23.88 -1.77
C GLU A 213 20.66 -23.24 -1.82
N VAL A 214 21.17 -22.84 -0.65
CA VAL A 214 22.58 -22.48 -0.46
C VAL A 214 23.24 -23.63 0.28
#